data_AF-A0A3S4JYH3-F1
#
_entry.id   AF-A0A3S4JYH3-F1
#
_cell.length_a   1.000
_cell.length_b   1.000
_cell.length_c   1.000
_cell.angle_alpha   90.00
_cell.angle_beta   90.00
_cell.angle_gamma   90.00
#
_symmetry.space_group_name_H-M   'P 1'
#
loop_
_entity.id
_entity.type
_entity.pdbx_description
1 polymer ?
#
loop_
_entity_poly.entity_id
_entity_poly.type
_entity_poly.pdbx_seq_one_letter_code
_entity_poly.pdbx_strand_id
1 'polypeptide(L)'
;MRTVLMKRTCVTRFVTWCRKEPMRRVPFRLAIIQLGTYDGTIYNARQVVDKIGHLCDYILFDSAWVGYEQFINMMADTSPLLLELNENDPGIFVTPIGT
;
A
#
# COMPACT_ATOMS: atom_id res chain seq x y z
N MET A 1 -0.15 28.36 19.25
CA MET A 1 -0.19 27.24 20.22
C MET A 1 -0.60 25.97 19.47
N ARG A 2 0.29 24.99 19.35
CA ARG A 2 0.08 23.75 18.57
C ARG A 2 -0.40 22.64 19.50
N THR A 3 -1.64 22.21 19.35
CA THR A 3 -2.15 21.04 20.08
C THR A 3 -1.79 19.78 19.29
N VAL A 4 -0.81 19.03 19.80
CA VAL A 4 -0.43 17.70 19.29
C VAL A 4 -1.39 16.68 19.91
N LEU A 5 -2.39 16.24 19.14
CA LEU A 5 -3.24 15.12 19.55
C LEU A 5 -2.55 13.81 19.17
N MET A 6 -1.79 13.25 20.11
CA MET A 6 -1.15 11.94 19.98
C MET A 6 -2.17 10.84 20.27
N LYS A 7 -2.89 10.36 19.25
CA LYS A 7 -3.69 9.13 19.38
C LYS A 7 -2.75 7.93 19.36
N ARG A 8 -2.57 7.32 20.53
CA ARG A 8 -1.88 6.04 20.73
C ARG A 8 -2.82 4.91 20.31
N THR A 9 -2.61 4.36 19.12
CA THR A 9 -3.03 2.99 18.80
C THR A 9 -1.82 2.27 18.23
N CYS A 10 -1.34 1.30 19.00
CA CYS A 10 -0.44 0.25 18.57
C CYS A 10 -1.03 -0.41 17.32
N VAL A 11 -0.39 -0.27 16.16
CA VAL A 11 0.00 -1.30 15.16
C VAL A 11 0.74 -0.54 14.05
N THR A 12 2.03 -0.86 13.87
CA THR A 12 2.93 -0.44 12.75
C THR A 12 2.98 1.03 12.33
N ARG A 13 4.18 1.57 12.40
CA ARG A 13 4.59 2.96 12.18
C ARG A 13 4.27 3.46 10.75
N PHE A 14 3.05 3.92 10.51
CA PHE A 14 2.71 4.74 9.35
C PHE A 14 3.39 6.11 9.48
N VAL A 15 4.47 6.34 8.74
CA VAL A 15 5.02 7.68 8.56
C VAL A 15 4.14 8.42 7.54
N THR A 16 2.94 8.81 7.94
CA THR A 16 2.09 9.69 7.12
C THR A 16 2.27 11.12 7.59
N TRP A 17 3.02 11.91 6.82
CA TRP A 17 2.93 13.37 6.90
C TRP A 17 1.61 13.81 6.26
N CYS A 18 0.52 13.75 7.03
CA CYS A 18 -0.78 14.26 6.61
C CYS A 18 -0.83 15.77 6.90
N ARG A 19 -0.63 16.60 5.88
CA ARG A 19 -0.97 18.02 5.98
C ARG A 19 -2.49 18.08 6.17
N LYS A 20 -2.93 18.62 7.31
CA LYS A 20 -4.35 18.70 7.67
C LYS A 20 -5.01 19.82 6.87
N GLU A 21 -5.17 19.62 5.57
CA GLU A 21 -5.91 20.53 4.69
C GLU A 21 -7.33 19.98 4.51
N PRO A 22 -8.38 20.74 4.89
CA PRO A 22 -9.75 20.28 4.71
C PRO A 22 -10.10 20.33 3.21
N MET A 23 -10.68 19.22 2.70
CA MET A 23 -11.29 19.06 1.36
C MET A 23 -10.40 18.56 0.21
N ARG A 24 -9.60 17.51 0.40
CA ARG A 24 -9.21 16.63 -0.73
C ARG A 24 -9.87 15.26 -0.55
N ARG A 25 -10.56 14.76 -1.59
CA ARG A 25 -11.19 13.42 -1.58
C ARG A 25 -10.17 12.30 -1.36
N VAL A 26 -8.91 12.53 -1.76
CA VAL A 26 -7.78 11.60 -1.70
C VAL A 26 -6.68 12.23 -0.82
N PRO A 27 -6.66 11.99 0.51
CA PRO A 27 -5.77 12.70 1.43
C PRO A 27 -4.29 12.32 1.29
N PHE A 28 -3.98 11.16 0.69
CA PHE A 28 -2.61 10.67 0.54
C PHE A 28 -2.17 10.70 -0.92
N ARG A 29 -0.99 11.27 -1.19
CA ARG A 29 -0.41 11.29 -2.53
C ARG A 29 0.20 9.94 -2.90
N LEU A 30 0.81 9.27 -1.93
CA LEU A 30 1.49 8.00 -2.10
C LEU A 30 1.40 7.21 -0.78
N ALA A 31 0.95 5.96 -0.86
CA ALA A 31 1.13 4.99 0.21
C ALA A 31 2.23 4.00 -0.19
N ILE A 32 3.15 3.73 0.73
CA ILE A 32 4.22 2.75 0.54
C ILE A 32 3.94 1.57 1.47
N ILE A 33 3.83 0.37 0.90
CA ILE A 33 3.48 -0.85 1.62
C ILE A 33 4.49 -1.93 1.30
N GLN A 34 5.09 -2.48 2.34
CA GLN A 34 5.94 -3.66 2.21
C GLN A 34 5.05 -4.88 1.95
N LEU A 35 5.07 -5.38 0.71
CA LEU A 35 4.20 -6.48 0.26
C LEU A 35 4.59 -7.81 0.93
N GLY A 36 5.90 -8.05 1.07
CA GLY A 36 6.45 -9.19 1.78
C GLY A 36 7.45 -8.72 2.84
N THR A 37 7.22 -9.10 4.09
CA THR A 37 8.21 -8.87 5.15
C THR A 37 9.34 -9.88 5.04
N TYR A 38 10.48 -9.55 5.65
CA TYR A 38 11.63 -10.46 5.71
C TYR A 38 11.30 -11.81 6.36
N ASP A 39 10.38 -11.82 7.33
CA ASP A 39 9.94 -13.01 8.06
C ASP A 39 8.92 -13.87 7.26
N GLY A 40 8.71 -13.59 5.97
CA GLY A 40 7.86 -14.39 5.08
C GLY A 40 6.36 -14.12 5.21
N THR A 41 5.97 -12.97 5.78
CA THR A 41 4.55 -12.56 5.79
C THR A 41 4.23 -11.80 4.52
N ILE A 42 3.28 -12.31 3.73
CA ILE A 42 2.89 -11.74 2.43
C ILE A 42 1.47 -11.19 2.55
N TYR A 43 1.28 -9.93 2.14
CA TYR A 43 -0.03 -9.29 2.12
C TYR A 43 -0.85 -9.72 0.91
N ASN A 44 -2.18 -9.75 1.08
CA ASN A 44 -3.11 -9.85 -0.05
C ASN A 44 -3.25 -8.46 -0.68
N ALA A 45 -2.65 -8.26 -1.86
CA ALA A 45 -2.65 -6.98 -2.56
C ALA A 45 -4.07 -6.51 -2.90
N ARG A 46 -4.99 -7.40 -3.27
CA ARG A 46 -6.38 -7.04 -3.57
C ARG A 46 -7.07 -6.40 -2.36
N GLN A 47 -6.96 -7.04 -1.19
CA GLN A 47 -7.55 -6.51 0.04
C GLN A 47 -6.96 -5.17 0.46
N VAL A 48 -5.69 -4.92 0.15
CA VAL A 48 -5.04 -3.64 0.43
C VAL A 48 -5.65 -2.56 -0.47
N VAL A 49 -5.71 -2.79 -1.78
CA VAL A 49 -6.28 -1.83 -2.73
C VAL A 49 -7.75 -1.52 -2.40
N ASP A 50 -8.56 -2.54 -2.09
CA ASP A 50 -9.98 -2.34 -1.74
C ASP A 50 -10.16 -1.46 -0.49
N LYS A 51 -9.29 -1.63 0.52
CA LYS A 51 -9.41 -0.94 1.81
C LYS A 51 -8.85 0.46 1.82
N ILE A 52 -7.75 0.71 1.11
CA ILE A 52 -7.03 2.00 1.20
C ILE A 52 -6.85 2.71 -0.14
N GLY A 53 -7.22 2.07 -1.26
CA GLY A 53 -7.02 2.61 -2.60
C GLY A 53 -7.76 3.92 -2.82
N HIS A 54 -8.99 4.02 -2.33
CA HIS A 54 -9.80 5.25 -2.43
C HIS A 54 -9.21 6.46 -1.66
N LEU A 55 -8.21 6.24 -0.79
CA LEU A 55 -7.56 7.30 -0.01
C LEU A 55 -6.23 7.77 -0.62
N CYS A 56 -5.71 7.06 -1.61
CA CYS A 56 -4.36 7.26 -2.17
C CYS A 56 -4.42 7.54 -3.68
N ASP A 57 -3.63 8.49 -4.19
CA ASP A 57 -3.50 8.62 -5.65
C ASP A 57 -2.63 7.48 -6.23
N TYR A 58 -1.63 7.05 -5.47
CA TYR A 58 -0.71 5.98 -5.83
C TYR A 58 -0.42 5.05 -4.65
N ILE A 59 -0.22 3.77 -4.94
CA ILE A 59 0.29 2.78 -3.99
C ILE A 59 1.57 2.19 -4.56
N LEU A 60 2.64 2.27 -3.77
CA LEU A 60 3.90 1.58 -4.02
C LEU A 60 3.96 0.32 -3.17
N PHE A 61 3.94 -0.83 -3.81
CA PHE A 61 4.26 -2.11 -3.19
C PHE A 61 5.76 -2.34 -3.23
N ASP A 62 6.41 -2.25 -2.07
CA ASP A 62 7.79 -2.68 -1.87
C ASP A 62 7.81 -4.21 -1.82
N SER A 63 8.19 -4.81 -2.93
CA SER A 63 8.29 -6.25 -3.15
C SER A 63 9.73 -6.74 -3.13
N ALA A 64 10.65 -6.09 -2.43
CA ALA A 64 12.07 -6.47 -2.45
C ALA A 64 12.33 -7.95 -2.08
N TRP A 65 11.49 -8.56 -1.25
CA TRP A 65 11.60 -9.97 -0.81
C TRP A 65 10.70 -10.96 -1.57
N VAL A 66 9.87 -10.45 -2.48
CA VAL A 66 8.89 -11.22 -3.25
C VAL A 66 8.97 -10.83 -4.74
N GLY A 67 8.08 -11.31 -5.58
CA GLY A 67 8.06 -11.09 -7.03
C GLY A 67 7.74 -12.35 -7.82
N TYR A 68 7.91 -13.52 -7.20
CA TYR A 68 7.55 -14.82 -7.79
C TYR A 68 6.07 -15.17 -7.62
N GLU A 69 5.32 -14.41 -6.83
CA GLU A 69 3.90 -14.65 -6.56
C GLU A 69 3.03 -14.57 -7.82
N GLN A 70 3.53 -13.89 -8.86
CA GLN A 70 2.92 -13.83 -10.19
C GLN A 70 2.86 -15.18 -10.90
N PHE A 71 3.82 -16.06 -10.60
CA PHE A 71 3.97 -17.34 -11.31
C PHE A 71 3.36 -18.52 -10.54
N ILE A 72 2.90 -18.28 -9.31
CA ILE A 72 2.28 -19.30 -8.46
C ILE A 72 0.79 -19.03 -8.41
N ASN A 73 0.00 -19.87 -9.09
CA ASN A 73 -1.47 -19.71 -9.18
C ASN A 73 -2.16 -19.59 -7.81
N MET A 74 -1.67 -20.32 -6.80
CA MET A 74 -2.21 -20.25 -5.43
C MET A 74 -2.03 -18.86 -4.78
N MET A 75 -1.08 -18.06 -5.27
CA MET A 75 -0.72 -16.75 -4.72
C MET A 75 -1.12 -15.59 -5.66
N ALA A 76 -1.89 -15.85 -6.71
CA ALA A 76 -2.25 -14.84 -7.71
C ALA A 76 -2.89 -13.58 -7.08
N ASP A 77 -3.73 -13.75 -6.05
CA ASP A 77 -4.38 -12.64 -5.34
C ASP A 77 -3.42 -11.73 -4.55
N THR A 78 -2.21 -12.22 -4.27
CA THR A 78 -1.17 -11.44 -3.59
C THR A 78 -0.38 -10.58 -4.57
N SER A 79 -0.47 -10.84 -5.88
CA SER A 79 0.26 -10.04 -6.86
C SER A 79 -0.49 -8.76 -7.20
N PRO A 80 0.12 -7.59 -6.99
CA PRO A 80 -0.50 -6.31 -7.35
C PRO A 80 -0.59 -6.10 -8.88
N LEU A 81 0.19 -6.82 -9.70
CA LEU A 81 0.18 -6.69 -11.16
C LEU A 81 -0.91 -7.52 -11.85
N LEU A 82 -1.50 -8.49 -11.15
CA LEU A 82 -2.59 -9.32 -11.66
C LEU A 82 -3.98 -8.75 -11.31
N LEU A 83 -4.03 -7.58 -10.69
CA LEU A 83 -5.28 -6.93 -10.31
C LEU A 83 -5.94 -6.25 -11.51
N GLU A 84 -7.25 -6.43 -11.62
CA GLU A 84 -8.09 -5.65 -12.53
C GLU A 84 -8.35 -4.28 -11.91
N LEU A 85 -7.89 -3.22 -12.56
CA LEU A 85 -7.99 -1.83 -12.09
C LEU A 85 -9.01 -1.05 -12.93
N ASN A 86 -9.79 -0.21 -12.27
CA ASN A 86 -10.71 0.75 -12.88
C ASN A 86 -10.18 2.18 -12.75
N GLU A 87 -10.86 3.15 -13.37
CA GLU A 87 -10.49 4.57 -13.33
C GLU A 87 -10.49 5.21 -11.93
N ASN A 88 -11.19 4.60 -10.97
CA ASN A 88 -11.27 5.07 -9.59
C ASN A 88 -10.19 4.47 -8.68
N ASP A 89 -9.43 3.49 -9.18
CA ASP A 89 -8.41 2.79 -8.42
C ASP A 89 -7.08 3.55 -8.45
N PRO A 90 -6.24 3.43 -7.39
CA PRO A 90 -4.95 4.11 -7.34
C PRO A 90 -3.99 3.59 -8.40
N GLY A 91 -3.07 4.44 -8.85
CA GLY A 91 -1.95 3.99 -9.66
C GLY A 91 -1.02 3.07 -8.86
N ILE A 92 -0.74 1.88 -9.38
CA ILE A 92 0.08 0.87 -8.70
C ILE A 92 1.52 0.92 -9.21
N PHE A 93 2.46 0.99 -8.28
CA PHE A 93 3.89 0.79 -8.52
C PHE A 93 4.38 -0.43 -7.75
N VAL A 94 5.32 -1.15 -8.33
CA VAL A 94 5.94 -2.34 -7.72
C VAL A 94 7.44 -2.20 -7.89
N THR A 95 8.17 -2.28 -6.77
CA THR A 95 9.64 -2.26 -6.78
C THR A 95 10.16 -3.64 -6.41
N PRO A 96 10.50 -4.48 -7.40
CA PRO A 96 11.24 -5.71 -7.13
C PRO A 96 12.68 -5.37 -6.74
N ILE A 97 13.35 -6.28 -6.02
CA ILE A 97 14.80 -6.15 -5.85
C ILE A 97 15.46 -6.48 -7.19
N GLY A 98 16.07 -5.46 -7.82
CA GLY A 98 16.84 -5.62 -9.04
C GLY A 98 18.28 -5.99 -8.69
N THR A 99 18.73 -7.15 -9.15
CA THR A 99 20.12 -7.29 -9.64
C THR A 99 20.23 -6.65 -11.01
#